data_AF-A0A183EY09-F1
#
_entry.id   AF-A0A183EY09-F1
#
_cell.length_a   1.000
_cell.length_b   1.000
_cell.length_c   1.000
_cell.angle_alpha   90.00
_cell.angle_beta   90.00
_cell.angle_gamma   90.00
#
_symmetry.space_group_name_H-M   'P 1'
#
loop_
_entity.id
_entity.type
_entity.pdbx_description
1 polymer ?
#
loop_
_entity_poly.entity_id
_entity_poly.type
_entity_poly.pdbx_seq_one_letter_code
_entity_poly.pdbx_strand_id
1 'polypeptide(L)'
;LVNLVSLDGGGVRGLILIQILLHIERLLGHSITKYIHWFAGTSTGAMIALALAKGDSLRDCQSLYLRMKDEIFVGRKPYSEKVIEEFLRIHFGKKTTMAQLGPKRVVVTATSVRTNPPKLRLFRNYTLPLGKSENIALGFEDPSKSLVWKCARYSRYGISFS
;
A
#
# COMPACT_ATOMS: atom_id res chain seq x y z
N LEU A 1 17.77 -10.71 -12.19
CA LEU A 1 16.79 -9.75 -12.75
C LEU A 1 15.88 -9.30 -11.62
N VAL A 2 15.63 -7.99 -11.49
CA VAL A 2 14.72 -7.43 -10.48
C VAL A 2 13.44 -6.99 -11.19
N ASN A 3 12.32 -7.60 -10.82
CA ASN A 3 11.02 -7.30 -11.41
C ASN A 3 10.18 -6.43 -10.47
N LEU A 4 9.57 -5.38 -11.03
CA LEU A 4 8.74 -4.43 -10.32
C LEU A 4 7.33 -4.41 -10.91
N VAL A 5 6.32 -4.31 -10.05
CA VAL A 5 4.94 -4.02 -10.44
C VAL A 5 4.49 -2.71 -9.82
N SER A 6 3.99 -1.79 -10.65
CA SER A 6 3.38 -0.53 -10.22
C SER A 6 1.86 -0.64 -10.29
N LEU A 7 1.21 -0.29 -9.18
CA LEU A 7 -0.23 -0.39 -8.99
C LEU A 7 -0.82 1.01 -8.86
N ASP A 8 -1.47 1.46 -9.92
CA ASP A 8 -2.05 2.80 -9.94
C ASP A 8 -3.28 2.94 -9.04
N GLY A 9 -3.53 4.18 -8.62
CA GLY A 9 -4.76 4.56 -7.93
C GLY A 9 -5.94 4.66 -8.89
N GLY A 10 -7.17 4.51 -8.40
CA GLY A 10 -8.33 4.68 -9.28
C GLY A 10 -9.70 4.22 -8.79
N GLY A 11 -9.90 4.01 -7.49
CA GLY A 11 -11.19 3.58 -6.95
C GLY A 11 -11.57 2.18 -7.47
N VAL A 12 -12.71 2.08 -8.18
CA VAL A 12 -13.27 0.83 -8.79
C VAL A 12 -12.26 0.12 -9.72
N ARG A 13 -11.37 0.88 -10.34
CA ARG A 13 -10.32 0.35 -11.24
C ARG A 13 -9.32 -0.59 -10.56
N GLY A 14 -9.22 -0.57 -9.22
CA GLY A 14 -8.40 -1.53 -8.48
C GLY A 14 -8.80 -2.98 -8.72
N LEU A 15 -10.11 -3.25 -8.90
CA LEU A 15 -10.57 -4.61 -9.17
C LEU A 15 -10.13 -5.11 -10.55
N ILE A 16 -10.13 -4.22 -11.56
CA ILE A 16 -9.66 -4.54 -12.92
C ILE A 16 -8.19 -4.98 -12.87
N LEU A 17 -7.37 -4.22 -12.14
CA LEU A 17 -5.96 -4.54 -11.97
C LEU A 17 -5.74 -5.91 -11.32
N ILE A 18 -6.51 -6.24 -10.27
CA ILE A 18 -6.46 -7.56 -9.64
C ILE A 18 -6.88 -8.66 -10.62
N GLN A 19 -7.92 -8.43 -11.44
CA GLN A 19 -8.34 -9.41 -12.46
C GLN A 19 -7.28 -9.66 -13.52
N ILE A 20 -6.59 -8.61 -13.98
CA ILE A 20 -5.48 -8.74 -14.93
C ILE A 20 -4.37 -9.60 -14.32
N LEU A 21 -3.95 -9.28 -13.09
CA LEU A 21 -2.92 -10.06 -12.39
C LEU A 21 -3.34 -11.52 -12.17
N LEU A 22 -4.62 -11.78 -11.84
CA LEU A 22 -5.17 -13.14 -11.70
C LEU A 22 -5.19 -13.89 -13.03
N HIS A 23 -5.43 -13.20 -14.14
CA HIS A 23 -5.36 -13.82 -15.46
C HIS A 23 -3.91 -14.19 -15.82
N ILE A 24 -2.96 -13.30 -15.56
CA ILE A 24 -1.53 -13.58 -15.76
C ILE A 24 -1.08 -14.75 -14.86
N GLU A 25 -1.45 -14.75 -13.57
CA GLU A 25 -1.14 -15.82 -12.63
C GLU A 25 -1.67 -17.19 -13.11
N ARG A 26 -2.88 -17.21 -13.70
CA ARG A 26 -3.43 -18.42 -14.34
C ARG A 26 -2.60 -18.90 -15.53
N LEU A 27 -2.15 -18.00 -16.40
CA LEU A 27 -1.32 -18.34 -17.55
C LEU A 27 0.07 -18.85 -17.13
N LEU A 28 0.61 -18.34 -16.02
CA LEU A 28 1.90 -18.77 -15.46
C LEU A 28 1.83 -20.09 -14.70
N GLY A 29 0.65 -20.52 -14.24
CA GLY A 29 0.46 -21.71 -13.40
C GLY A 29 1.04 -21.62 -11.98
N HIS A 30 1.64 -20.48 -11.63
CA HIS A 30 2.31 -20.20 -10.37
C HIS A 30 2.02 -18.78 -9.91
N SER A 31 2.10 -18.53 -8.60
CA SER A 31 1.82 -17.19 -8.10
C SER A 31 2.71 -16.14 -8.75
N ILE A 32 2.10 -15.10 -9.32
CA ILE A 32 2.85 -14.02 -9.98
C ILE A 32 3.81 -13.34 -8.99
N THR A 33 3.45 -13.35 -7.71
CA THR A 33 4.24 -12.75 -6.65
C THR A 33 5.60 -13.44 -6.50
N LYS A 34 5.79 -14.70 -6.93
CA LYS A 34 7.09 -15.38 -6.94
C LYS A 34 8.10 -14.71 -7.88
N TYR A 35 7.60 -14.07 -8.93
CA TYR A 35 8.43 -13.39 -9.93
C TYR A 35 8.62 -11.90 -9.62
N ILE A 36 7.86 -11.34 -8.67
CA ILE A 36 7.87 -9.91 -8.35
C ILE A 36 8.66 -9.66 -7.07
N HIS A 37 9.63 -8.76 -7.17
CA HIS A 37 10.52 -8.39 -6.07
C HIS A 37 10.14 -7.04 -5.46
N TRP A 38 9.55 -6.16 -6.27
CA TRP A 38 9.19 -4.80 -5.88
C TRP A 38 7.73 -4.49 -6.22
N PHE A 39 7.04 -3.86 -5.27
CA PHE A 39 5.70 -3.31 -5.46
C PHE A 39 5.75 -1.80 -5.28
N ALA A 40 5.17 -1.06 -6.23
CA ALA A 40 4.88 0.35 -6.08
C ALA A 40 3.36 0.54 -6.09
N GLY A 41 2.83 1.47 -5.30
CA GLY A 41 1.39 1.71 -5.32
C GLY A 41 0.96 3.09 -4.88
N THR A 42 -0.14 3.56 -5.46
CA THR A 42 -0.80 4.82 -5.12
C THR A 42 -2.26 4.58 -4.79
N SER A 43 -2.76 5.16 -3.69
CA SER A 43 -4.17 5.07 -3.27
C SER A 43 -4.65 3.61 -3.15
N THR A 44 -5.68 3.21 -3.89
CA THR A 44 -6.13 1.81 -3.96
C THR A 44 -4.99 0.84 -4.30
N GLY A 45 -4.11 1.21 -5.23
CA GLY A 45 -2.95 0.41 -5.59
C GLY A 45 -1.93 0.29 -4.46
N ALA A 46 -1.80 1.30 -3.59
CA ALA A 46 -0.97 1.20 -2.38
C ALA A 46 -1.50 0.14 -1.42
N MET A 47 -2.82 0.07 -1.22
CA MET A 47 -3.41 -0.96 -0.37
C MET A 47 -3.12 -2.37 -0.90
N ILE A 48 -3.27 -2.58 -2.21
CA ILE A 48 -2.97 -3.86 -2.86
C ILE A 48 -1.47 -4.17 -2.79
N ALA A 49 -0.61 -3.18 -3.04
CA ALA A 49 0.85 -3.33 -2.96
C ALA A 49 1.29 -3.75 -1.55
N LEU A 50 0.72 -3.14 -0.51
CA LEU A 50 1.01 -3.48 0.89
C LEU A 50 0.52 -4.88 1.25
N ALA A 51 -0.68 -5.28 0.77
CA ALA A 51 -1.20 -6.64 0.99
C ALA A 51 -0.28 -7.69 0.33
N LEU A 52 0.09 -7.49 -0.93
CA LEU A 52 1.02 -8.39 -1.63
C LEU A 52 2.41 -8.44 -0.99
N ALA A 53 2.92 -7.31 -0.47
CA ALA A 53 4.19 -7.25 0.24
C ALA A 53 4.13 -7.93 1.62
N LYS A 54 2.97 -7.89 2.28
CA LYS A 54 2.69 -8.62 3.52
C LYS A 54 2.66 -10.14 3.31
N GLY A 55 2.31 -10.59 2.10
CA GLY A 55 2.27 -12.01 1.71
C GLY A 55 0.88 -12.51 1.32
N ASP A 56 -0.11 -11.62 1.22
CA ASP A 56 -1.45 -11.96 0.79
C ASP A 56 -1.44 -12.42 -0.68
N SER A 57 -2.33 -13.38 -1.01
CA SER A 57 -2.51 -13.81 -2.40
C SER A 57 -3.29 -12.77 -3.22
N LEU A 58 -3.30 -12.91 -4.55
CA LEU A 58 -4.16 -12.07 -5.40
C LEU A 58 -5.66 -12.27 -5.08
N ARG A 59 -6.05 -13.46 -4.63
CA ARG A 59 -7.42 -13.75 -4.19
C ARG A 59 -7.75 -13.05 -2.88
N ASP A 60 -6.81 -13.00 -1.94
CA ASP A 60 -6.97 -12.23 -0.70
C ASP A 60 -7.07 -10.73 -1.02
N CYS A 61 -6.27 -10.22 -1.95
CA CYS A 61 -6.36 -8.84 -2.42
C CYS A 61 -7.72 -8.55 -3.08
N GLN A 62 -8.26 -9.50 -3.85
CA GLN A 62 -9.61 -9.40 -4.44
C GLN A 62 -10.68 -9.31 -3.34
N SER A 63 -10.63 -10.21 -2.36
CA SER A 63 -11.56 -10.24 -1.24
C SER A 63 -11.46 -8.98 -0.38
N LEU A 64 -10.25 -8.51 -0.11
CA LEU A 64 -9.98 -7.24 0.57
C LEU A 64 -10.65 -6.08 -0.17
N TYR A 65 -10.48 -6.02 -1.48
CA TYR A 65 -11.06 -4.96 -2.30
C TYR A 65 -12.60 -4.96 -2.28
N LEU A 66 -13.22 -6.13 -2.41
CA LEU A 66 -14.68 -6.27 -2.40
C LEU A 66 -15.27 -5.89 -1.05
N ARG A 67 -14.69 -6.40 0.04
CA ARG A 67 -15.07 -6.02 1.40
C ARG A 67 -14.91 -4.53 1.66
N MET A 68 -13.81 -3.95 1.21
CA MET A 68 -13.58 -2.52 1.31
C MET A 68 -14.69 -1.74 0.57
N LYS A 69 -15.12 -2.18 -0.61
CA LYS A 69 -16.23 -1.55 -1.34
C LYS A 69 -17.52 -1.60 -0.52
N ASP A 70 -17.84 -2.76 0.05
CA ASP A 70 -19.11 -2.98 0.75
C ASP A 70 -19.14 -2.42 2.18
N GLU A 71 -17.98 -2.28 2.85
CA GLU A 71 -17.89 -1.78 4.23
C GLU A 71 -17.57 -0.28 4.29
N ILE A 72 -16.76 0.26 3.35
CA ILE A 72 -16.30 1.65 3.38
C ILE A 72 -17.10 2.56 2.45
N PHE A 73 -17.56 2.08 1.29
CA PHE A 73 -18.24 2.90 0.29
C PHE A 73 -19.76 2.79 0.36
N VAL A 74 -20.31 2.82 1.58
CA VAL A 74 -21.75 2.82 1.84
C VAL A 74 -22.22 4.24 2.13
N GLY A 75 -23.28 4.67 1.45
CA GLY A 75 -23.92 5.98 1.68
C GLY A 75 -23.27 7.14 0.93
N ARG A 76 -23.49 8.37 1.44
CA ARG A 76 -22.97 9.61 0.84
C ARG A 76 -21.63 10.00 1.47
N LYS A 77 -20.75 10.58 0.66
CA LYS A 77 -19.47 11.14 1.13
C LYS A 77 -19.73 12.32 2.10
N PRO A 78 -18.87 12.56 3.10
CA PRO A 78 -17.61 11.83 3.39
C PRO A 78 -17.84 10.50 4.13
N TYR A 79 -17.02 9.50 3.80
CA TYR A 79 -17.07 8.20 4.47
C TYR A 79 -16.46 8.27 5.88
N SER A 80 -16.92 7.41 6.78
CA SER A 80 -16.45 7.39 8.18
C SER A 80 -14.96 7.02 8.28
N GLU A 81 -14.15 7.93 8.81
CA GLU A 81 -12.73 7.68 9.04
C GLU A 81 -12.50 6.50 9.99
N LYS A 82 -13.33 6.38 11.04
CA LYS A 82 -13.23 5.31 12.03
C LYS A 82 -13.42 3.93 11.38
N VAL A 83 -14.37 3.81 10.45
CA VAL A 83 -14.62 2.56 9.72
C VAL A 83 -13.43 2.20 8.85
N ILE A 84 -12.86 3.19 8.15
CA ILE A 84 -11.65 2.99 7.31
C ILE A 84 -10.46 2.57 8.17
N GLU A 85 -10.23 3.23 9.30
CA GLU A 85 -9.13 2.88 10.20
C GLU A 85 -9.28 1.47 10.75
N GLU A 86 -10.47 1.11 11.25
CA GLU A 86 -10.68 -0.21 11.82
C GLU A 86 -10.55 -1.29 10.75
N PHE A 87 -11.09 -1.06 9.55
CA PHE A 87 -10.90 -1.96 8.40
C PHE A 87 -9.41 -2.22 8.10
N LEU A 88 -8.61 -1.15 8.01
CA LEU A 88 -7.18 -1.26 7.73
C LEU A 88 -6.41 -1.89 8.90
N ARG A 89 -6.79 -1.61 10.15
CA ARG A 89 -6.19 -2.20 11.35
C ARG A 89 -6.48 -3.68 11.49
N ILE A 90 -7.70 -4.12 11.15
CA ILE A 90 -8.08 -5.53 11.12
C ILE A 90 -7.22 -6.27 10.10
N HIS A 91 -7.06 -5.71 8.90
CA HIS A 91 -6.35 -6.39 7.82
C HIS A 91 -4.82 -6.36 7.96
N PHE A 92 -4.22 -5.20 8.27
CA PHE A 92 -2.76 -5.05 8.35
C PHE A 92 -2.21 -5.23 9.76
N GLY A 93 -3.04 -5.25 10.79
CA GLY A 93 -2.65 -5.30 12.20
C GLY A 93 -2.41 -3.93 12.81
N LYS A 94 -2.79 -3.77 14.09
CA LYS A 94 -2.75 -2.49 14.81
C LYS A 94 -1.33 -1.95 15.03
N LYS A 95 -0.36 -2.85 15.21
CA LYS A 95 1.04 -2.54 15.56
C LYS A 95 2.05 -2.93 14.47
N THR A 96 1.58 -3.48 13.36
CA THR A 96 2.46 -3.93 12.27
C THR A 96 3.11 -2.72 11.61
N THR A 97 4.43 -2.71 11.59
CA THR A 97 5.25 -1.66 11.01
C THR A 97 5.68 -2.03 9.59
N MET A 98 6.08 -1.04 8.79
CA MET A 98 6.60 -1.27 7.44
C MET A 98 7.84 -2.17 7.47
N ALA A 99 8.70 -2.07 8.50
CA ALA A 99 9.87 -2.93 8.67
C ALA A 99 9.52 -4.43 8.84
N GLN A 100 8.32 -4.73 9.33
CA GLN A 100 7.84 -6.09 9.56
C GLN A 100 7.15 -6.70 8.32
N LEU A 101 7.05 -5.96 7.23
CA LEU A 101 6.63 -6.52 5.94
C LEU A 101 7.69 -7.49 5.43
N GLY A 102 7.26 -8.48 4.65
CA GLY A 102 8.12 -9.55 4.16
C GLY A 102 9.30 -9.09 3.29
N PRO A 103 10.09 -10.02 2.73
CA PRO A 103 11.33 -9.70 2.02
C PRO A 103 11.13 -8.88 0.74
N LYS A 104 9.89 -8.78 0.24
CA LYS A 104 9.56 -8.02 -0.98
C LYS A 104 9.56 -6.54 -0.68
N ARG A 105 10.17 -5.75 -1.56
CA ARG A 105 10.26 -4.31 -1.39
C ARG A 105 8.96 -3.65 -1.79
N VAL A 106 8.49 -2.70 -1.00
CA VAL A 106 7.28 -1.94 -1.29
C VAL A 106 7.51 -0.45 -1.09
N VAL A 107 6.99 0.34 -2.01
CA VAL A 107 6.90 1.80 -1.92
C VAL A 107 5.48 2.24 -2.16
N VAL A 108 4.94 3.07 -1.26
CA VAL A 108 3.61 3.68 -1.43
C VAL A 108 3.67 5.19 -1.32
N THR A 109 2.92 5.85 -2.21
CA THR A 109 2.93 7.31 -2.34
C THR A 109 1.84 7.96 -1.49
N ALA A 110 2.15 9.04 -0.79
CA ALA A 110 1.18 9.90 -0.13
C ALA A 110 1.53 11.37 -0.35
N THR A 111 0.53 12.25 -0.32
CA THR A 111 0.76 13.70 -0.42
C THR A 111 0.65 14.34 0.95
N SER A 112 1.70 15.01 1.40
CA SER A 112 1.69 15.81 2.62
C SER A 112 1.17 17.22 2.31
N VAL A 113 0.02 17.55 2.88
CA VAL A 113 -0.60 18.88 2.80
C VAL A 113 -0.20 19.81 3.96
N ARG A 114 0.77 19.38 4.80
CA ARG A 114 1.26 20.18 5.94
C ARG A 114 2.18 21.33 5.52
N THR A 115 2.77 21.24 4.34
CA THR A 115 3.69 22.25 3.79
C THR A 115 3.07 22.91 2.58
N ASN A 116 3.39 24.19 2.36
CA ASN A 116 3.09 24.89 1.11
C ASN A 116 4.43 25.21 0.41
N PRO A 117 4.72 24.62 -0.76
CA PRO A 117 3.88 23.71 -1.54
C PRO A 117 3.71 22.31 -0.89
N PRO A 118 2.62 21.58 -1.22
CA PRO A 118 2.46 20.19 -0.83
C PRO A 118 3.65 19.33 -1.25
N LYS A 119 4.09 18.42 -0.37
CA LYS A 119 5.25 17.57 -0.62
C LYS A 119 4.85 16.12 -0.80
N LEU A 120 5.41 15.47 -1.81
CA LEU A 120 5.32 14.02 -1.98
C LEU A 120 6.04 13.32 -0.83
N ARG A 121 5.39 12.33 -0.23
CA ARG A 121 5.95 11.45 0.80
C ARG A 121 5.88 10.01 0.30
N LEU A 122 6.99 9.29 0.45
CA LEU A 122 7.13 7.92 -0.02
C LEU A 122 7.38 7.00 1.19
N PHE A 123 6.40 6.17 1.52
CA PHE A 123 6.55 5.17 2.57
C PHE A 123 7.16 3.90 1.98
N ARG A 124 8.23 3.40 2.60
CA ARG A 124 9.00 2.25 2.12
C ARG A 124 9.22 1.25 3.24
N ASN A 125 9.32 -0.04 2.92
CA ASN A 125 9.76 -1.05 3.89
C ASN A 125 11.29 -1.28 3.92
N TYR A 126 12.06 -0.37 3.32
CA TYR A 126 13.50 -0.50 3.18
C TYR A 126 14.17 0.87 3.24
N THR A 127 15.43 0.86 3.67
CA THR A 127 16.36 1.99 3.61
C THR A 127 17.49 1.67 2.63
N LEU A 128 18.20 2.69 2.19
CA LEU A 128 19.42 2.51 1.39
C LEU A 128 20.59 2.10 2.31
N PRO A 129 21.61 1.41 1.78
CA PRO A 129 22.85 1.09 2.50
C PRO A 129 23.74 2.36 2.63
N LEU A 130 23.15 3.43 3.15
CA LEU A 130 23.75 4.75 3.37
C LEU A 130 23.63 5.13 4.86
N GLY A 131 24.32 6.19 5.27
CA GLY A 131 24.18 6.74 6.61
C GLY A 131 22.73 7.16 6.92
N LYS A 132 22.40 7.23 8.22
CA LYS A 132 21.06 7.63 8.67
C LYS A 132 20.70 9.05 8.19
N SER A 133 21.64 9.98 8.29
CA SER A 133 21.45 11.37 7.86
C SER A 133 21.23 11.49 6.35
N GLU A 134 21.93 10.68 5.55
CA GLU A 134 21.76 10.64 4.09
C GLU A 134 20.41 10.03 3.69
N ASN A 135 20.02 8.92 4.33
CA ASN A 135 18.69 8.34 4.15
C ASN A 135 17.59 9.37 4.46
N ILE A 136 17.71 10.10 5.57
CA ILE A 136 16.75 11.15 5.94
C ILE A 136 16.71 12.26 4.88
N ALA A 137 17.86 12.74 4.41
CA ALA A 137 17.96 13.76 3.37
C ALA A 137 17.30 13.32 2.05
N LEU A 138 17.36 12.02 1.72
CA LEU A 138 16.74 11.41 0.55
C LEU A 138 15.27 11.00 0.78
N GLY A 139 14.70 11.28 1.95
CA GLY A 139 13.32 10.94 2.29
C GLY A 139 13.09 9.44 2.54
N PHE A 140 14.12 8.69 2.91
CA PHE A 140 14.04 7.32 3.42
C PHE A 140 13.86 7.35 4.94
N GLU A 141 12.60 7.33 5.36
CA GLU A 141 12.24 7.24 6.77
C GLU A 141 12.46 5.84 7.33
N ASP A 142 12.60 5.76 8.66
CA ASP A 142 12.73 4.51 9.39
C ASP A 142 11.44 3.67 9.27
N PRO A 143 11.47 2.50 8.58
CA PRO A 143 10.28 1.69 8.37
C PRO A 143 9.68 1.12 9.66
N SER A 144 10.47 1.04 10.75
CA SER A 144 9.98 0.57 12.05
C SER A 144 9.03 1.57 12.74
N LYS A 145 9.06 2.84 12.32
CA LYS A 145 8.21 3.90 12.89
C LYS A 145 6.88 4.07 12.15
N SER A 146 6.77 3.50 10.96
CA SER A 146 5.62 3.66 10.08
C SER A 146 4.69 2.45 10.20
N LEU A 147 3.46 2.65 10.69
CA LEU A 147 2.45 1.59 10.76
C LEU A 147 1.84 1.35 9.38
N VAL A 148 1.72 0.09 8.96
CA VAL A 148 1.23 -0.29 7.63
C VAL A 148 -0.18 0.26 7.36
N TRP A 149 -1.09 0.11 8.33
CA TRP A 149 -2.47 0.60 8.20
C TRP A 149 -2.53 2.14 8.06
N LYS A 150 -1.63 2.87 8.71
CA LYS A 150 -1.51 4.32 8.57
C LYS A 150 -1.02 4.68 7.18
N CYS A 151 0.05 4.04 6.70
CA CYS A 151 0.57 4.24 5.34
C CYS A 151 -0.50 3.98 4.26
N ALA A 152 -1.28 2.90 4.41
CA ALA A 152 -2.40 2.58 3.53
C ALA A 152 -3.48 3.68 3.55
N ARG A 153 -3.83 4.20 4.74
CA ARG A 153 -4.79 5.30 4.89
C ARG A 153 -4.30 6.57 4.19
N TYR A 154 -3.07 6.99 4.47
CA TYR A 154 -2.48 8.23 3.95
C TYR A 154 -2.28 8.24 2.44
N SER A 155 -2.05 7.07 1.83
CA SER A 155 -1.96 6.97 0.38
C SER A 155 -3.31 7.14 -0.32
N ARG A 156 -4.41 6.79 0.36
CA ARG A 156 -5.77 6.80 -0.20
C ARG A 156 -6.43 8.17 -0.17
N TYR A 157 -6.19 8.93 0.88
CA TYR A 157 -6.78 10.24 1.11
C TYR A 157 -5.65 11.22 1.38
N GLY A 158 -5.59 12.33 0.64
CA GLY A 158 -4.68 13.43 1.00
C GLY A 158 -5.10 13.99 2.36
N ILE A 159 -4.39 13.63 3.43
CA ILE A 159 -4.73 14.02 4.80
C ILE A 159 -3.46 14.50 5.52
N SER A 160 -3.63 15.48 6.40
CA SER A 160 -2.63 15.97 7.35
C SER A 160 -2.31 14.88 8.38
N PHE A 161 -1.06 14.44 8.46
CA PHE A 161 -0.58 13.39 9.37
C PHE A 161 -0.65 13.86 10.84
N SER A 162 -1.76 13.68 11.58
CA SER A 162 -1.86 14.00 13.02
C SER A 162 -1.11 12.98 13.89
#